data_AF-A0A924A139-F1
#
_entry.id   AF-A0A924A139-F1
#
_cell.length_a   1.000
_cell.length_b   1.000
_cell.length_c   1.000
_cell.angle_alpha   90.00
_cell.angle_beta   90.00
_cell.angle_gamma   90.00
#
_symmetry.space_group_name_H-M   'P 1'
#
loop_
_entity.id
_entity.type
_entity.pdbx_description
1 polymer ?
#
loop_
_entity_poly.entity_id
_entity_poly.type
_entity_poly.pdbx_seq_one_letter_code
_entity_poly.pdbx_strand_id
1 'polypeptide(L)' 'TVEGSSLTVSAPGGKVMVDKAHVVKTDIIADNGVIHVIDTVIMPK' A
#
# COMPACT_ATOMS: atom_id res chain seq x y z
N THR A 1 -5.98 -5.00 7.98
CA THR A 1 -5.93 -3.52 8.05
C THR A 1 -6.50 -3.08 9.39
N VAL A 2 -6.46 -1.78 9.73
CA VAL A 2 -7.17 -1.27 10.92
C VAL A 2 -8.69 -1.40 10.80
N GLU A 3 -9.21 -1.42 9.57
CA GLU A 3 -10.62 -1.62 9.26
C GLU A 3 -11.08 -3.07 9.51
N GLY A 4 -10.14 -4.03 9.54
CA GLY A 4 -10.39 -5.44 9.87
C GLY A 4 -10.14 -6.39 8.69
N SER A 5 -10.32 -5.93 7.45
CA SER A 5 -10.09 -6.75 6.25
C SER A 5 -8.62 -7.06 5.99
N SER A 6 -8.33 -8.19 5.34
CA SER A 6 -6.98 -8.52 4.86
C SER A 6 -6.61 -7.68 3.63
N LEU A 7 -5.36 -7.22 3.61
CA LEU A 7 -4.76 -6.47 2.51
C LEU A 7 -3.61 -7.28 1.92
N THR A 8 -3.56 -7.42 0.59
CA THR A 8 -2.47 -8.17 -0.06
C THR A 8 -1.38 -7.21 -0.51
N VAL A 9 -0.12 -7.50 -0.13
CA VAL A 9 1.05 -6.76 -0.62
C VAL A 9 1.92 -7.71 -1.43
N SER A 10 2.30 -7.29 -2.63
CA SER A 10 3.13 -8.09 -3.54
C SER A 10 4.14 -7.21 -4.28
N ALA A 11 5.21 -7.81 -4.81
CA ALA A 11 6.24 -7.09 -5.57
C ALA A 11 6.62 -7.80 -6.89
N PRO A 12 5.66 -8.07 -7.79
CA PRO A 12 5.96 -8.71 -9.07
C PRO A 12 6.93 -7.84 -9.90
N GLY A 13 8.05 -8.42 -10.32
CA GLY A 13 9.05 -7.71 -11.13
C GLY A 13 9.66 -6.47 -10.46
N GLY A 14 9.69 -6.43 -9.13
CA GLY A 14 10.24 -5.32 -8.35
C GLY A 14 9.33 -4.10 -8.20
N LYS A 15 8.10 -4.15 -8.72
CA LYS A 15 7.09 -3.11 -8.51
C LYS A 15 6.16 -3.50 -7.37
N VAL A 16 6.17 -2.72 -6.30
CA VAL A 16 5.30 -2.97 -5.14
C VAL A 16 3.86 -2.62 -5.49
N MET A 17 2.95 -3.52 -5.15
CA MET A 17 1.52 -3.40 -5.35
C MET A 17 0.80 -3.74 -4.05
N VAL A 18 -0.29 -3.02 -3.80
CA VAL A 18 -1.21 -3.25 -2.69
C VAL A 18 -2.59 -3.52 -3.29
N ASP A 19 -3.04 -4.77 -3.18
CA ASP A 19 -4.14 -5.34 -3.95
C ASP A 19 -4.00 -5.06 -5.47
N LYS A 20 -4.74 -4.08 -5.99
CA LYS A 20 -4.71 -3.66 -7.40
C LYS A 20 -4.07 -2.28 -7.62
N ALA A 21 -3.63 -1.60 -6.55
CA ALA A 21 -3.02 -0.29 -6.62
C ALA A 21 -1.49 -0.41 -6.68
N HIS A 22 -0.84 0.44 -7.49
CA HIS A 22 0.62 0.48 -7.54
C HIS A 22 1.15 1.48 -6.52
N VAL A 23 2.26 1.13 -5.88
CA VAL A 23 3.00 2.07 -5.03
C VAL A 23 3.85 2.97 -5.93
N VAL A 24 3.60 4.29 -5.86
CA VAL A 24 4.30 5.30 -6.67
C VAL A 24 5.46 5.96 -5.92
N LYS A 25 5.42 5.97 -4.59
CA LYS A 25 6.50 6.43 -3.71
C LYS A 25 6.52 5.61 -2.42
N THR A 26 7.70 5.25 -1.95
CA THR A 26 7.90 4.47 -0.72
C THR A 26 8.61 5.31 0.34
N ASP A 27 8.64 4.79 1.57
CA ASP A 27 9.58 5.20 2.62
C ASP A 27 9.54 6.68 3.04
N ILE A 28 8.34 7.28 3.01
CA ILE A 28 8.14 8.61 3.57
C ILE A 28 8.01 8.46 5.10
N ILE A 29 9.02 8.92 5.83
CA ILE A 29 9.10 8.85 7.29
C ILE A 29 8.06 9.78 7.91
N ALA A 30 7.27 9.25 8.84
CA ALA A 30 6.39 10.00 9.72
C ALA A 30 6.74 9.68 11.19
N ASP A 31 6.36 10.56 12.12
CA ASP A 31 6.70 10.42 13.55
C ASP A 31 6.21 9.10 14.16
N ASN A 32 5.21 8.48 13.55
CA ASN A 32 4.53 7.28 14.04
C ASN A 32 4.52 6.13 13.01
N GLY A 33 5.29 6.20 11.93
CA GLY A 33 5.31 5.14 10.94
C GLY A 33 5.90 5.54 9.60
N VAL A 34 5.44 4.87 8.55
CA VAL A 34 5.91 5.08 7.18
C VAL A 34 4.74 5.16 6.23
N ILE A 35 4.82 6.08 5.27
CA ILE A 35 3.80 6.27 4.23
C ILE A 35 4.31 5.71 2.91
N HIS A 36 3.46 4.92 2.28
CA HIS A 36 3.61 4.45 0.89
C HIS A 36 2.48 5.06 0.07
N VAL A 37 2.83 5.84 -0.96
CA VAL A 37 1.83 6.53 -1.81
C VAL A 37 1.36 5.56 -2.89
N ILE A 38 0.05 5.48 -3.10
CA ILE A 38 -0.57 4.63 -4.11
C ILE A 38 -1.34 5.45 -5.16
N ASP A 39 -1.53 4.87 -6.35
CA ASP A 39 -2.21 5.52 -7.48
C ASP A 39 -3.74 5.41 -7.46
N THR A 40 -4.29 4.48 -6.67
CA THR A 40 -5.71 4.12 -6.70
C THR A 40 -6.27 3.94 -5.29
N VAL A 41 -7.51 4.39 -5.06
CA VAL A 41 -8.22 4.18 -3.79
C VAL A 41 -8.55 2.70 -3.59
N ILE A 42 -8.28 2.17 -2.40
CA ILE A 42 -8.66 0.82 -1.99
C ILE A 42 -10.01 0.88 -1.30
N MET A 43 -10.96 0.06 -1.78
CA MET A 43 -12.27 -0.09 -1.17
C MET A 43 -12.29 -1.32 -0.23
N PRO A 44 -12.92 -1.23 0.96
CA PRO A 44 -13.13 -2.39 1.83
C PRO A 44 -13.94 -3.50 1.15
N LYS A 45 -13.79 -4.74 1.63
CA LYS A 45 -14.54 -5.91 1.15
C LYS A 45 -15.73 -6.24 2.05
#